data_AF-A0A1H2KLI9-F1
#
_entry.id   AF-A0A1H2KLI9-F1
#
_cell.length_a   1.000
_cell.length_b   1.000
_cell.length_c   1.000
_cell.angle_alpha   90.00
_cell.angle_beta   90.00
_cell.angle_gamma   90.00
#
_symmetry.space_group_name_H-M   'P 1'
#
loop_
_entity.id
_entity.type
_entity.pdbx_description
1 polymer ?
#
loop_
_entity_poly.entity_id
_entity_poly.type
_entity_poly.pdbx_seq_one_letter_code
_entity_poly.pdbx_strand_id
1 'polypeptide(L)'
;MRRVITGLLATAILGIGPLVGTGEASAITPAEQQFVNKARTLPTAAWPNSRYTTDAEMAAGGYRACRVMDRYRDTQVAERIYFNPDGSYQPAYEQRLFLLYATQDLCPRHAYRYENF
;
A
#
# COMPACT_ATOMS: atom_id res chain seq x y z
N MET A 1 -19.98 14.14 -57.01
CA MET A 1 -19.97 12.69 -56.72
C MET A 1 -18.69 12.08 -57.27
N ARG A 2 -17.72 11.72 -56.41
CA ARG A 2 -16.66 10.75 -56.74
C ARG A 2 -16.03 10.28 -55.42
N ARG A 3 -16.38 9.05 -55.02
CA ARG A 3 -15.77 8.36 -53.87
C ARG A 3 -14.46 7.75 -54.37
N VAL A 4 -13.35 8.00 -53.69
CA VAL A 4 -12.12 7.22 -53.84
C VAL A 4 -11.90 6.54 -52.49
N ILE A 5 -11.93 5.22 -52.56
CA ILE A 5 -11.96 4.30 -51.44
C ILE A 5 -10.57 4.21 -50.81
N THR A 6 -10.62 4.20 -49.49
CA THR A 6 -9.61 4.12 -48.45
C THR A 6 -8.46 3.15 -48.76
N GLY A 7 -7.27 3.58 -48.35
CA GLY A 7 -5.98 3.02 -48.69
C GLY A 7 -5.64 1.65 -48.08
N LEU A 8 -4.60 1.11 -48.71
CA LEU A 8 -3.89 -0.13 -48.50
C LEU A 8 -3.58 -0.48 -47.03
N LEU A 9 -3.72 -1.79 -46.78
CA LEU A 9 -3.12 -2.62 -45.75
C LEU A 9 -1.92 -2.00 -44.99
N ALA A 10 -2.10 -1.78 -43.69
CA ALA A 10 -1.01 -1.60 -42.76
C ALA A 10 -0.50 -2.99 -42.29
N THR A 11 0.77 -3.23 -42.58
CA THR A 11 1.56 -4.42 -42.26
C THR A 11 1.69 -4.61 -40.75
N ALA A 12 1.30 -5.78 -40.25
CA ALA A 12 1.63 -6.25 -38.92
C ALA A 12 3.14 -6.54 -38.82
N ILE A 13 3.84 -5.91 -37.88
CA ILE A 13 5.17 -6.34 -37.45
C ILE A 13 5.08 -6.74 -35.98
N LEU A 14 4.96 -8.05 -35.77
CA LEU A 14 5.26 -8.75 -34.54
C LEU A 14 6.77 -8.64 -34.28
N GLY A 15 7.15 -7.95 -33.21
CA GLY A 15 8.52 -7.85 -32.74
C GLY A 15 8.53 -7.72 -31.22
N ILE A 16 8.11 -8.79 -30.53
CA ILE A 16 8.09 -8.91 -29.07
C ILE A 16 9.52 -9.23 -28.63
N GLY A 17 10.35 -8.22 -28.45
CA GLY A 17 11.54 -8.36 -27.62
C GLY A 17 11.11 -8.33 -26.15
N PRO A 18 11.53 -9.28 -25.30
CA PRO A 18 11.28 -9.16 -23.88
C PRO A 18 12.09 -7.97 -23.39
N LEU A 19 11.39 -6.87 -23.09
CA LEU A 19 11.85 -5.87 -22.13
C LEU A 19 12.07 -6.65 -20.83
N VAL A 20 13.29 -7.14 -20.64
CA VAL A 20 13.77 -7.56 -19.33
C VAL A 20 13.90 -6.25 -18.56
N GLY A 21 12.78 -5.77 -18.05
CA GLY A 21 12.76 -4.72 -17.05
C GLY A 21 13.58 -5.24 -15.90
N THR A 22 14.84 -4.84 -15.83
CA THR A 22 15.57 -4.79 -14.57
C THR A 22 14.66 -4.00 -13.65
N GLY A 23 13.95 -4.72 -12.77
CA GLY A 23 13.11 -4.08 -11.78
C GLY A 23 14.01 -3.17 -10.98
N GLU A 24 13.98 -1.87 -11.28
CA GLU A 24 14.39 -0.86 -10.33
C GLU A 24 13.52 -1.16 -9.11
N ALA A 25 14.15 -1.75 -8.09
CA ALA A 25 13.56 -1.79 -6.76
C ALA A 25 13.18 -0.33 -6.49
N SER A 26 11.88 -0.03 -6.63
CA SER A 26 11.42 1.35 -6.59
C SER A 26 11.87 1.90 -5.25
N ALA A 27 12.81 2.84 -5.29
CA ALA A 27 13.32 3.44 -4.08
C ALA A 27 12.13 4.05 -3.34
N ILE A 28 11.95 3.66 -2.08
CA ILE A 28 10.86 4.19 -1.28
C ILE A 28 11.04 5.70 -1.08
N THR A 29 9.94 6.44 -1.09
CA THR A 29 9.95 7.90 -0.93
C THR A 29 10.41 8.31 0.48
N PRO A 30 10.84 9.56 0.71
CA PRO A 30 11.22 10.01 2.06
C PRO A 30 10.12 9.81 3.13
N ALA A 31 8.85 10.00 2.76
CA ALA A 31 7.71 9.77 3.67
C ALA A 31 7.51 8.28 3.96
N GLU A 32 7.65 7.42 2.95
CA GLU A 32 7.64 5.97 3.12
C GLU A 32 8.80 5.53 4.02
N GLN A 33 10.01 6.08 3.84
CA GLN A 33 11.14 5.77 4.70
C GLN A 33 10.90 6.19 6.15
N GLN A 34 10.32 7.37 6.38
CA GLN A 34 9.97 7.82 7.73
C GLN A 34 8.97 6.86 8.40
N PHE A 35 7.93 6.46 7.68
CA PHE A 35 6.98 5.46 8.13
C PHE A 35 7.65 4.11 8.44
N VAL A 36 8.47 3.60 7.51
CA VAL A 36 9.19 2.34 7.65
C VAL A 36 10.07 2.36 8.89
N ASN A 37 10.83 3.42 9.11
CA ASN A 37 11.71 3.56 10.27
C ASN A 37 10.92 3.48 11.59
N LYS A 38 9.75 4.12 11.68
CA LYS A 38 8.87 3.99 12.86
C LYS A 38 8.29 2.58 12.98
N ALA A 39 7.77 2.01 11.91
CA ALA A 39 7.17 0.67 11.91
C ALA A 39 8.17 -0.43 12.31
N ARG A 40 9.46 -0.27 11.95
CA ARG A 40 10.55 -1.19 12.32
C ARG A 40 10.87 -1.21 13.81
N THR A 41 10.43 -0.23 14.59
CA THR A 41 10.55 -0.24 16.06
C THR A 41 9.57 -1.20 16.73
N LEU A 42 8.53 -1.61 16.01
CA LEU A 42 7.48 -2.49 16.53
C LEU A 42 7.91 -3.96 16.47
N PRO A 43 7.33 -4.83 17.32
CA PRO A 43 7.48 -6.27 17.19
C PRO A 43 7.03 -6.76 15.82
N THR A 44 7.69 -7.80 15.32
CA THR A 44 7.41 -8.37 13.99
C THR A 44 5.97 -8.85 13.82
N ALA A 45 5.25 -9.17 14.90
CA ALA A 45 3.82 -9.51 14.87
C ALA A 45 2.91 -8.37 14.36
N ALA A 46 3.40 -7.13 14.35
CA ALA A 46 2.69 -5.97 13.79
C ALA A 46 2.95 -5.77 12.28
N TRP A 47 3.93 -6.47 11.70
CA TRP A 47 4.35 -6.26 10.31
C TRP A 47 3.56 -7.14 9.32
N PRO A 48 3.31 -6.68 8.08
CA PRO A 48 2.53 -7.42 7.07
C PRO A 48 3.00 -8.86 6.80
N ASN A 49 4.32 -9.10 6.76
CA ASN A 49 4.92 -10.41 6.49
C ASN A 49 5.90 -10.83 7.63
N SER A 50 5.58 -10.42 8.86
CA SER A 50 6.41 -10.67 10.03
C SER A 50 7.89 -10.32 9.79
N ARG A 51 8.84 -11.09 10.35
CA ARG A 51 10.28 -10.83 10.29
C ARG A 51 10.90 -10.72 8.89
N TYR A 52 10.19 -11.19 7.86
CA TYR A 52 10.67 -11.15 6.47
C TYR A 52 10.15 -9.95 5.68
N THR A 53 9.32 -9.10 6.30
CA THR A 53 8.81 -7.89 5.68
C THR A 53 9.96 -7.02 5.18
N THR A 54 10.01 -6.77 3.88
CA THR A 54 10.89 -5.81 3.22
C THR A 54 10.38 -4.38 3.41
N ASP A 55 11.21 -3.37 3.15
CA ASP A 55 10.77 -1.97 3.30
C ASP A 55 9.66 -1.62 2.30
N ALA A 56 9.70 -2.18 1.09
CA ALA A 56 8.64 -2.02 0.10
C ALA A 56 7.32 -2.66 0.57
N GLU A 57 7.35 -3.86 1.14
CA GLU A 57 6.16 -4.50 1.72
C GLU A 57 5.63 -3.74 2.93
N MET A 58 6.53 -3.18 3.75
CA MET A 58 6.18 -2.34 4.88
C MET A 58 5.39 -1.12 4.39
N ALA A 59 5.94 -0.35 3.44
CA ALA A 59 5.28 0.81 2.84
C ALA A 59 3.95 0.43 2.17
N ALA A 60 3.90 -0.69 1.43
CA ALA A 60 2.67 -1.19 0.83
C ALA A 60 1.59 -1.52 1.88
N GLY A 61 1.99 -2.06 3.05
CA GLY A 61 1.14 -2.25 4.22
C GLY A 61 0.61 -0.92 4.76
N GLY A 62 1.46 0.09 4.92
CA GLY A 62 1.06 1.44 5.32
C GLY A 62 0.02 2.06 4.38
N TYR A 63 0.22 1.98 3.07
CA TYR A 63 -0.78 2.45 2.10
C TYR A 63 -2.07 1.61 2.11
N ARG A 64 -1.98 0.31 2.38
CA ARG A 64 -3.18 -0.51 2.59
C ARG A 64 -3.97 -0.01 3.80
N ALA A 65 -3.31 0.37 4.89
CA ALA A 65 -3.97 0.95 6.06
C ALA A 65 -4.75 2.22 5.69
N CYS A 66 -4.12 3.12 4.94
CA CYS A 66 -4.77 4.33 4.44
C CYS A 66 -6.03 4.02 3.61
N ARG A 67 -5.96 3.06 2.67
CA ARG A 67 -7.12 2.65 1.86
C ARG A 67 -8.24 2.00 2.69
N VAL A 68 -7.90 1.26 3.74
CA VAL A 68 -8.91 0.70 4.65
C VAL A 68 -9.60 1.82 5.42
N MET A 69 -8.86 2.79 5.94
CA MET A 69 -9.44 3.94 6.64
C MET A 69 -10.27 4.86 5.73
N ASP A 70 -9.99 4.87 4.43
CA ASP A 70 -10.86 5.55 3.44
C ASP A 70 -12.24 4.95 3.34
N ARG A 71 -12.31 3.62 3.43
CA ARG A 71 -13.54 2.87 3.25
C ARG A 71 -14.37 2.79 4.53
N TYR A 72 -13.72 2.70 5.69
CA TYR A 72 -14.38 2.50 6.97
C TYR A 72 -14.15 3.71 7.87
N ARG A 73 -15.24 4.42 8.23
CA ARG A 73 -15.17 5.61 9.09
C ARG A 73 -14.86 5.28 10.56
N ASP A 74 -15.38 4.16 11.04
CA ASP A 74 -15.13 3.70 12.40
C ASP A 74 -13.71 3.12 12.52
N THR A 75 -12.93 3.65 13.47
CA THR A 75 -11.53 3.28 13.65
C THR A 75 -11.40 1.80 14.03
N GLN A 76 -12.20 1.30 14.97
CA GLN A 76 -12.11 -0.10 15.42
C GLN A 76 -12.49 -1.08 14.30
N VAL A 77 -13.47 -0.72 13.46
CA VAL A 77 -13.82 -1.47 12.26
C VAL A 77 -12.64 -1.47 11.28
N ALA A 78 -12.01 -0.33 11.01
CA ALA A 78 -10.87 -0.24 10.11
C ALA A 78 -9.66 -1.07 10.60
N GLU A 79 -9.35 -0.99 11.89
CA GLU A 79 -8.28 -1.77 12.54
C GLU A 79 -8.52 -3.28 12.40
N ARG A 80 -9.75 -3.72 12.70
CA ARG A 80 -10.16 -5.10 12.55
C ARG A 80 -10.07 -5.55 11.10
N ILE A 81 -10.60 -4.79 10.13
CA ILE A 81 -10.50 -5.16 8.72
C ILE A 81 -9.04 -5.23 8.23
N TYR A 82 -8.15 -4.41 8.79
CA TYR A 82 -6.75 -4.44 8.41
C TYR A 82 -6.04 -5.70 8.90
N PHE A 83 -6.05 -5.99 10.21
CA PHE A 83 -5.29 -7.10 10.80
C PHE A 83 -6.06 -8.40 10.89
N ASN A 84 -7.37 -8.30 11.07
CA ASN A 84 -8.21 -9.43 11.43
C ASN A 84 -9.60 -9.40 10.76
N PRO A 85 -9.65 -9.55 9.43
CA PRO A 85 -10.89 -9.39 8.69
C PRO A 85 -11.99 -10.40 9.06
N ASP A 86 -11.62 -11.55 9.66
CA ASP A 86 -12.57 -12.56 10.14
C ASP A 86 -13.15 -12.26 11.54
N GLY A 87 -12.57 -11.30 12.27
CA GLY A 87 -13.03 -10.88 13.60
C GLY A 87 -12.71 -11.83 14.75
N SER A 88 -11.82 -12.82 14.56
CA SER A 88 -11.40 -13.80 15.58
C SER A 88 -10.69 -13.25 16.83
N TYR A 89 -10.19 -12.01 16.82
CA TYR A 89 -9.42 -11.35 17.87
C TYR A 89 -9.43 -9.83 17.68
N GLN A 90 -9.06 -9.09 18.73
CA GLN A 90 -8.87 -7.63 18.67
C GLN A 90 -7.40 -7.29 18.40
N PRO A 91 -7.10 -6.36 17.48
CA PRO A 91 -5.72 -5.98 17.18
C PRO A 91 -4.95 -5.53 18.43
N ALA A 92 -3.73 -6.05 18.57
CA ALA A 92 -2.84 -5.70 19.68
C ALA A 92 -2.47 -4.21 19.67
N TYR A 93 -1.88 -3.73 20.78
CA TYR A 93 -1.44 -2.34 20.88
C TYR A 93 -0.44 -1.97 19.77
N GLU A 94 0.55 -2.82 19.51
CA GLU A 94 1.59 -2.59 18.52
C GLU A 94 1.06 -2.67 17.08
N GLN A 95 0.05 -3.51 16.85
CA GLN A 95 -0.68 -3.54 15.58
C GLN A 95 -1.39 -2.21 15.34
N ARG A 96 -2.02 -1.64 16.37
CA ARG A 96 -2.65 -0.32 16.26
C ARG A 96 -1.63 0.82 16.11
N LEU A 97 -0.46 0.73 16.76
CA LEU A 97 0.66 1.67 16.52
C LEU A 97 1.13 1.68 15.06
N PHE A 98 1.18 0.51 14.41
CA PHE A 98 1.51 0.44 12.99
C PHE A 98 0.56 1.29 12.15
N LEU A 99 -0.74 1.23 12.44
CA LEU A 99 -1.76 2.02 11.76
C LEU A 99 -1.65 3.51 12.08
N LEU A 100 -1.39 3.85 13.34
CA LEU A 100 -1.11 5.23 13.75
C LEU A 100 0.06 5.82 12.94
N TYR A 101 1.20 5.12 12.84
CA TYR A 101 2.34 5.61 12.07
C TYR A 101 2.01 5.80 10.59
N ALA A 102 1.19 4.91 10.00
CA ALA A 102 0.72 5.08 8.64
C ALA A 102 -0.13 6.36 8.50
N THR A 103 -1.00 6.66 9.46
CA THR A 103 -1.77 7.91 9.45
C THR A 103 -0.90 9.14 9.63
N GLN A 104 0.20 9.09 10.38
CA GLN A 104 1.07 10.25 10.58
C GLN A 104 1.86 10.61 9.32
N ASP A 105 2.43 9.60 8.65
CA ASP A 105 3.43 9.82 7.61
C ASP A 105 2.87 9.65 6.18
N LEU A 106 1.87 8.80 5.97
CA LEU A 106 1.36 8.45 4.63
C LEU A 106 -0.05 8.98 4.35
N CYS A 107 -0.92 9.05 5.37
CA CYS A 107 -2.28 9.55 5.23
C CYS A 107 -2.72 10.47 6.39
N PRO A 108 -2.10 11.66 6.53
CA PRO A 108 -2.33 12.60 7.64
C PRO A 108 -3.79 13.01 7.83
N ARG A 109 -4.62 12.95 6.80
CA ARG A 109 -6.07 13.18 6.91
C ARG A 109 -6.82 12.21 7.83
N HIS A 110 -6.21 11.08 8.20
CA HIS A 110 -6.77 10.13 9.17
C HIS A 110 -6.11 10.20 10.55
N ALA A 111 -5.12 11.07 10.75
CA ALA A 111 -4.40 11.18 12.02
C ALA A 111 -5.33 11.47 13.21
N TYR A 112 -6.42 12.23 12.96
CA TYR A 112 -7.43 12.56 13.98
C TYR A 112 -8.05 11.32 14.66
N ARG A 113 -8.04 10.18 13.97
CA ARG A 113 -8.62 8.92 14.48
C ARG A 113 -7.86 8.31 15.64
N TYR A 114 -6.62 8.77 15.84
CA TYR A 114 -5.68 8.27 16.84
C TYR A 114 -5.25 9.37 17.82
N GLU A 115 -6.01 10.47 17.93
CA GLU A 115 -5.69 11.59 18.83
C GLU A 115 -5.63 11.19 20.31
N ASN A 116 -6.32 10.11 20.69
CA ASN A 116 -6.37 9.60 22.06
C ASN A 116 -5.65 8.25 22.21
N PHE A 117 -4.72 7.94 21.29
CA PHE A 117 -4.00 6.68 21.28
C PHE A 117 -2.92 6.59 22.37
#